data_AF-A0A1I2V7C0-F1
#
_entry.id   AF-A0A1I2V7C0-F1
#
_cell.length_a   1.000
_cell.length_b   1.000
_cell.length_c   1.000
_cell.angle_alpha   90.00
_cell.angle_beta   90.00
_cell.angle_gamma   90.00
#
_symmetry.space_group_name_H-M   'P 1'
#
loop_
_entity.id
_entity.type
_entity.pdbx_description
1 polymer ?
#
loop_
_entity_poly.entity_id
_entity_poly.type
_entity_poly.pdbx_seq_one_letter_code
_entity_poly.pdbx_strand_id
1 'polypeptide(L)'
;MRTIIEKLDELKAADKDLLNFGARTHAYELGPVLSPDEVRQVEEQYRFTLPEVYRSFVTTVGNGGAGPFYGLFVLGEHDEGYDFIPWPEGDLIGDLSLPFQHVEAWNLPPAFWAGEPDPEEGLSELEEEALWDVWYDKLDVQYWNPSTMNGAIPICHEGCALRNWLVVTGELAGTVWRDMRADYQGIAPLRNANGSPMTFADWYRNWLDTSLNAVRTLT
;
A
#
# COMPACT_ATOMS: atom_id res chain seq x y z
N MET A 1 -17.55 12.00 -0.07
CA MET A 1 -16.70 12.57 1.00
C MET A 1 -17.48 12.78 2.29
N ARG A 2 -18.63 13.48 2.32
CA ARG A 2 -19.45 13.67 3.55
C ARG A 2 -19.70 12.37 4.36
N THR A 3 -20.15 11.30 3.71
CA THR A 3 -20.40 10.01 4.37
C THR A 3 -19.17 9.36 5.00
N ILE A 4 -17.96 9.68 4.53
CA ILE A 4 -16.72 9.18 5.15
C ILE A 4 -16.51 9.85 6.51
N ILE A 5 -16.62 11.19 6.54
CA ILE A 5 -16.47 11.97 7.77
C ILE A 5 -17.51 11.57 8.81
N GLU A 6 -18.78 11.44 8.40
CA GLU A 6 -19.88 11.00 9.29
C GLU A 6 -19.60 9.64 9.93
N LYS A 7 -19.08 8.66 9.16
CA LYS A 7 -18.75 7.33 9.68
C LYS A 7 -17.51 7.33 10.58
N LEU A 8 -16.53 8.19 10.31
CA LEU A 8 -15.36 8.36 11.19
C LEU A 8 -15.76 8.98 12.53
N ASP A 9 -16.64 9.99 12.53
CA ASP A 9 -17.17 10.58 13.74
C ASP A 9 -17.96 9.56 14.56
N GLU A 10 -18.73 8.69 13.90
CA GLU A 10 -19.42 7.58 14.54
C GLU A 10 -18.42 6.58 15.17
N LEU A 11 -17.35 6.20 14.46
CA LEU A 11 -16.29 5.34 14.99
C LEU A 11 -15.62 5.94 16.23
N LYS A 12 -15.25 7.23 16.17
CA LYS A 12 -14.68 7.97 17.31
C LYS A 12 -15.60 7.94 18.52
N ALA A 13 -16.90 8.09 18.30
CA ALA A 13 -17.89 8.09 19.38
C ALA A 13 -18.12 6.70 19.98
N ALA A 14 -18.06 5.65 19.16
CA ALA A 14 -18.39 4.29 19.55
C ALA A 14 -17.19 3.51 20.12
N ASP A 15 -15.99 3.68 19.57
CA ASP A 15 -14.78 2.95 19.96
C ASP A 15 -13.83 3.79 20.84
N LYS A 16 -14.34 4.23 21.99
CA LYS A 16 -13.61 5.15 22.90
C LYS A 16 -12.31 4.55 23.47
N ASP A 17 -12.27 3.23 23.59
CA ASP A 17 -11.13 2.50 24.14
C ASP A 17 -10.16 2.03 23.03
N LEU A 18 -10.42 2.41 21.77
CA LEU A 18 -9.60 2.09 20.59
C LEU A 18 -9.33 0.58 20.49
N LEU A 19 -10.39 -0.22 20.56
CA LEU A 19 -10.33 -1.69 20.55
C LEU A 19 -10.30 -2.28 19.15
N ASN A 20 -10.82 -1.55 18.14
CA ASN A 20 -10.67 -2.00 16.77
C ASN A 20 -9.20 -2.11 16.39
N PHE A 21 -8.90 -3.10 15.56
CA PHE A 21 -7.55 -3.27 15.03
C PHE A 21 -7.09 -1.99 14.32
N GLY A 22 -5.88 -1.53 14.66
CA GLY A 22 -5.31 -0.31 14.09
C GLY A 22 -5.70 1.00 14.78
N ALA A 23 -6.84 1.01 15.50
CA ALA A 23 -7.39 2.24 16.06
C ALA A 23 -6.46 2.92 17.06
N ARG A 24 -5.63 2.18 17.80
CA ARG A 24 -4.64 2.75 18.73
C ARG A 24 -3.52 3.54 18.04
N THR A 25 -3.28 3.26 16.75
CA THR A 25 -2.22 3.91 15.98
C THR A 25 -2.69 5.28 15.50
N HIS A 26 -3.83 5.32 14.83
CA HIS A 26 -4.33 6.54 14.19
C HIS A 26 -5.43 7.26 14.98
N ALA A 27 -6.01 6.64 16.02
CA ALA A 27 -7.08 7.19 16.87
C ALA A 27 -8.30 7.76 16.10
N TYR A 28 -8.55 7.21 14.91
CA TYR A 28 -9.48 7.74 13.90
C TYR A 28 -9.22 9.21 13.50
N GLU A 29 -8.04 9.76 13.79
CA GLU A 29 -7.63 11.10 13.42
C GLU A 29 -7.10 11.16 11.98
N LEU A 30 -7.62 12.08 11.20
CA LEU A 30 -7.17 12.35 9.84
C LEU A 30 -6.02 13.35 9.87
N GLY A 31 -5.07 13.21 8.94
CA GLY A 31 -4.09 14.25 8.69
C GLY A 31 -4.71 15.49 8.03
N PRO A 32 -3.99 16.62 8.01
CA PRO A 32 -4.48 17.86 7.38
C PRO A 32 -4.78 17.65 5.90
N VAL A 33 -5.78 18.36 5.36
CA VAL A 33 -6.06 18.34 3.92
C VAL A 33 -4.97 19.08 3.15
N LEU A 34 -4.70 18.64 1.94
CA LEU A 34 -3.85 19.35 0.98
C LEU A 34 -4.66 20.40 0.24
N SER A 35 -4.03 21.54 -0.03
CA SER A 35 -4.51 22.50 -1.01
C SER A 35 -4.39 21.94 -2.44
N PRO A 36 -5.19 22.45 -3.39
CA PRO A 36 -5.01 22.11 -4.80
C PRO A 36 -3.60 22.42 -5.33
N ASP A 37 -2.89 23.38 -4.74
CA ASP A 37 -1.55 23.80 -5.16
C ASP A 37 -0.49 22.81 -4.70
N GLU A 38 -0.56 22.34 -3.46
CA GLU A 38 0.31 21.27 -2.96
C GLU A 38 0.13 19.98 -3.76
N VAL A 39 -1.11 19.61 -4.10
CA VAL A 39 -1.36 18.46 -4.96
C VAL A 39 -0.71 18.64 -6.34
N ARG A 40 -0.86 19.81 -6.96
CA ARG A 40 -0.23 20.08 -8.27
C ARG A 40 1.29 20.01 -8.19
N GLN A 41 1.91 20.48 -7.11
CA GLN A 41 3.37 20.38 -6.94
C GLN A 41 3.85 18.93 -6.91
N VAL A 42 3.15 18.05 -6.19
CA VAL A 42 3.46 16.61 -6.17
C VAL A 42 3.29 16.00 -7.57
N GLU A 43 2.16 16.29 -8.23
CA GLU A 43 1.88 15.80 -9.59
C GLU A 43 2.91 16.25 -10.62
N GLU A 44 3.36 17.51 -10.55
CA GLU A 44 4.40 18.06 -11.42
C GLU A 44 5.78 17.45 -11.12
N GLN A 45 6.13 17.32 -9.83
CA GLN A 45 7.40 16.75 -9.40
C GLN A 45 7.59 15.31 -9.89
N TYR A 46 6.55 14.48 -9.74
CA TYR A 46 6.60 13.05 -10.08
C TYR A 46 5.92 12.70 -11.41
N ARG A 47 5.44 13.72 -12.15
CA ARG A 47 4.89 13.63 -13.52
C ARG A 47 3.76 12.62 -13.68
N PHE A 48 2.82 12.63 -12.75
CA PHE A 48 1.60 11.83 -12.83
C PHE A 48 0.37 12.66 -12.46
N THR A 49 -0.82 12.12 -12.65
CA THR A 49 -2.07 12.75 -12.20
C THR A 49 -2.77 11.83 -11.19
N LEU A 50 -3.11 12.35 -10.01
CA LEU A 50 -3.88 11.59 -9.03
C LEU A 50 -5.25 11.22 -9.62
N PRO A 51 -5.72 9.98 -9.38
CA PRO A 51 -7.10 9.60 -9.65
C PRO A 51 -8.07 10.56 -8.93
N GLU A 52 -9.12 11.01 -9.64
CA GLU A 52 -10.05 12.06 -9.19
C GLU A 52 -10.62 11.80 -7.78
N VAL A 53 -10.95 10.54 -7.48
CA VAL A 53 -11.47 10.11 -6.19
C VAL A 53 -10.45 10.33 -5.07
N TYR A 54 -9.19 9.97 -5.30
CA TYR A 54 -8.13 10.11 -4.31
C TYR A 54 -7.69 11.58 -4.17
N ARG A 55 -7.61 12.33 -5.27
CA ARG A 55 -7.45 13.81 -5.23
C ARG A 55 -8.51 14.46 -4.36
N SER A 56 -9.77 14.09 -4.56
CA SER A 56 -10.88 14.62 -3.77
C SER A 56 -10.75 14.24 -2.29
N PHE A 57 -10.26 13.04 -1.99
CA PHE A 57 -10.03 12.61 -0.62
C PHE A 57 -8.96 13.46 0.08
N VAL A 58 -7.76 13.58 -0.50
CA VAL A 58 -6.66 14.32 0.13
C VAL A 58 -6.92 15.82 0.26
N THR A 59 -7.77 16.39 -0.59
CA THR A 59 -8.13 17.82 -0.56
C THR A 59 -9.36 18.16 0.28
N THR A 60 -10.18 17.18 0.66
CA THR A 60 -11.45 17.45 1.38
C THR A 60 -11.69 16.61 2.62
N VAL A 61 -10.99 15.50 2.79
CA VAL A 61 -11.11 14.59 3.94
C VAL A 61 -9.85 14.67 4.79
N GLY A 62 -8.70 14.29 4.24
CA GLY A 62 -7.41 14.37 4.93
C GLY A 62 -6.29 13.70 4.15
N ASN A 63 -5.05 14.08 4.45
CA ASN A 63 -3.84 13.49 3.88
C ASN A 63 -3.12 12.67 4.97
N GLY A 64 -3.19 11.34 4.85
CA GLY A 64 -2.70 10.42 5.88
C GLY A 64 -3.63 10.29 7.09
N GLY A 65 -3.22 9.48 8.07
CA GLY A 65 -3.93 9.28 9.33
C GLY A 65 -4.96 8.15 9.24
N ALA A 66 -6.19 8.39 9.69
CA ALA A 66 -7.21 7.37 9.85
C ALA A 66 -7.46 6.56 8.56
N GLY A 67 -7.34 5.25 8.67
CA GLY A 67 -7.52 4.33 7.56
C GLY A 67 -7.40 2.88 7.98
N PRO A 68 -7.48 1.95 7.01
CA PRO A 68 -7.27 0.53 7.26
C PRO A 68 -5.94 0.24 7.95
N PHE A 69 -5.88 -0.87 8.69
CA PHE A 69 -4.69 -1.31 9.41
C PHE A 69 -4.09 -0.18 10.28
N TYR A 70 -2.85 0.22 10.05
CA TYR A 70 -2.16 1.24 10.84
C TYR A 70 -2.46 2.67 10.39
N GLY A 71 -3.27 2.85 9.35
CA GLY A 71 -3.62 4.15 8.79
C GLY A 71 -3.11 4.38 7.37
N LEU A 72 -3.46 5.54 6.83
CA LEU A 72 -3.00 6.02 5.54
C LEU A 72 -1.65 6.71 5.65
N PHE A 73 -0.79 6.50 4.66
CA PHE A 73 0.41 7.30 4.44
C PHE A 73 0.06 8.71 4.00
N VAL A 74 0.92 9.65 4.38
CA VAL A 74 0.94 11.00 3.83
C VAL A 74 1.38 10.90 2.36
N LEU A 75 0.68 11.60 1.46
CA LEU A 75 1.06 11.66 0.06
C LEU A 75 2.49 12.18 -0.08
N GLY A 76 3.37 11.38 -0.69
CA GLY A 76 4.80 11.69 -0.80
C GLY A 76 5.69 10.91 0.17
N GLU A 77 5.11 10.09 1.05
CA GLU A 77 5.84 9.29 2.04
C GLU A 77 5.50 7.79 1.93
N HIS A 78 6.35 6.96 2.51
CA HIS A 78 6.12 5.54 2.75
C HIS A 78 6.80 5.09 4.05
N ASP A 79 6.49 3.88 4.51
CA ASP A 79 7.11 3.28 5.69
C ASP A 79 8.57 2.85 5.43
N GLU A 80 9.41 3.02 6.45
CA GLU A 80 10.73 2.42 6.56
C GLU A 80 10.93 1.91 8.00
N GLY A 81 10.80 0.59 8.18
CA GLY A 81 10.81 -0.01 9.52
C GLY A 81 9.66 0.48 10.39
N TYR A 82 9.96 1.30 11.40
CA TYR A 82 8.98 1.90 12.30
C TYR A 82 8.74 3.40 12.04
N ASP A 83 9.45 3.99 11.07
CA ASP A 83 9.38 5.40 10.71
C ASP A 83 8.73 5.58 9.33
N PHE A 84 8.51 6.84 8.95
CA PHE A 84 8.05 7.24 7.62
C PHE A 84 9.10 8.14 6.98
N ILE A 85 9.38 7.88 5.70
CA ILE A 85 10.34 8.64 4.92
C ILE A 85 9.71 9.15 3.62
N PRO A 86 10.18 10.28 3.08
CA PRO A 86 9.80 10.74 1.75
C PRO A 86 10.15 9.72 0.66
N TRP A 87 9.32 9.63 -0.39
CA TRP A 87 9.54 8.75 -1.54
C TRP A 87 10.96 8.75 -2.14
N PRO A 88 11.67 9.90 -2.26
CA PRO A 88 13.02 9.92 -2.83
C PRO A 88 14.11 9.37 -1.91
N GLU A 89 13.82 9.16 -0.62
CA GLU A 89 14.80 8.71 0.37
C GLU A 89 14.84 7.18 0.50
N GLY A 90 13.92 6.46 -0.13
CA GLY A 90 13.85 5.00 -0.13
C GLY A 90 13.81 4.37 -1.52
N ASP A 91 13.90 3.05 -1.56
CA ASP A 91 13.94 2.26 -2.80
C ASP A 91 12.59 1.59 -3.13
N LEU A 92 11.48 2.08 -2.57
CA LEU A 92 10.17 1.44 -2.75
C LEU A 92 9.46 1.89 -4.02
N ILE A 93 9.69 3.13 -4.45
CA ILE A 93 8.86 3.84 -5.42
C ILE A 93 9.43 3.72 -6.84
N GLY A 94 8.63 3.18 -7.76
CA GLY A 94 8.94 3.17 -9.20
C GLY A 94 8.76 4.52 -9.88
N ASP A 95 8.91 4.55 -11.20
CA ASP A 95 8.60 5.74 -12.01
C ASP A 95 7.08 5.92 -12.12
N LEU A 96 6.55 6.92 -11.41
CA LEU A 96 5.11 7.21 -11.39
C LEU A 96 4.58 7.75 -12.72
N SER A 97 5.46 8.20 -13.63
CA SER A 97 5.07 8.67 -14.96
C SER A 97 4.84 7.53 -15.97
N LEU A 98 5.37 6.34 -15.66
CA LEU A 98 5.14 5.14 -16.45
C LEU A 98 3.84 4.45 -16.01
N PRO A 99 3.11 3.81 -16.94
CA PRO A 99 1.89 3.10 -16.59
C PRO A 99 2.17 1.89 -15.70
N PHE A 100 1.28 1.65 -14.74
CA PHE A 100 1.29 0.40 -13.97
C PHE A 100 1.09 -0.78 -14.90
N GLN A 101 2.03 -1.72 -14.84
CA GLN A 101 2.21 -2.76 -15.85
C GLN A 101 1.32 -3.99 -15.62
N HIS A 102 0.80 -4.18 -14.41
CA HIS A 102 0.04 -5.37 -14.06
C HIS A 102 -1.46 -5.14 -14.29
N VAL A 103 -2.08 -6.05 -15.06
CA VAL A 103 -3.54 -6.08 -15.30
C VAL A 103 -4.25 -7.19 -14.53
N GLU A 104 -3.48 -8.14 -14.02
CA GLU A 104 -3.90 -9.25 -13.17
C GLU A 104 -2.84 -9.51 -12.08
N ALA A 105 -3.08 -10.49 -11.21
CA ALA A 105 -2.11 -10.84 -10.19
C ALA A 105 -0.78 -11.26 -10.82
N TRP A 106 0.32 -10.78 -10.26
CA TRP A 106 1.67 -11.01 -10.76
C TRP A 106 2.55 -11.63 -9.68
N ASN A 107 3.37 -12.60 -10.08
CA ASN A 107 4.50 -13.11 -9.30
C ASN A 107 5.56 -13.62 -10.29
N LEU A 108 6.79 -13.83 -9.84
CA LEU A 108 7.80 -14.49 -10.67
C LEU A 108 7.36 -15.92 -11.00
N PRO A 109 7.71 -16.44 -12.19
CA PRO A 109 7.24 -17.75 -12.63
C PRO A 109 7.84 -18.86 -11.74
N PRO A 110 7.18 -20.03 -11.62
CA PRO A 110 7.72 -21.17 -10.86
C PRO A 110 9.15 -21.58 -11.25
N ALA A 111 9.52 -21.40 -12.52
CA ALA A 111 10.87 -21.67 -13.00
C ALA A 111 11.95 -20.76 -12.39
N PHE A 112 11.59 -19.54 -11.97
CA PHE A 112 12.50 -18.67 -11.22
C PHE A 112 12.76 -19.24 -9.83
N TRP A 113 11.70 -19.57 -9.09
CA TRP A 113 11.76 -20.10 -7.73
C TRP A 113 12.42 -21.48 -7.65
N ALA A 114 12.33 -22.29 -8.70
CA ALA A 114 13.08 -23.55 -8.81
C ALA A 114 14.62 -23.35 -8.82
N GLY A 115 15.10 -22.12 -8.97
CA GLY A 115 16.51 -21.76 -8.87
C GLY A 115 16.94 -21.29 -7.48
N GLU A 116 16.06 -21.33 -6.48
CA GLU A 116 16.40 -21.02 -5.09
C GLU A 116 17.49 -21.99 -4.58
N PRO A 117 18.51 -21.50 -3.85
CA PRO A 117 19.53 -22.36 -3.27
C PRO A 117 18.93 -23.44 -2.36
N ASP A 118 19.32 -24.69 -2.60
CA ASP A 118 19.10 -25.83 -1.72
C ASP A 118 20.48 -26.40 -1.34
N PRO A 119 21.20 -25.75 -0.40
CA PRO A 119 22.59 -26.08 -0.09
C PRO A 119 22.71 -27.50 0.47
N GLU A 120 23.61 -28.30 -0.11
CA GLU A 120 23.87 -29.68 0.32
C GLU A 120 24.49 -29.75 1.73
N GLU A 121 24.23 -30.85 2.45
CA GLU A 121 24.90 -31.12 3.72
C GLU A 121 26.43 -31.19 3.52
N GLY A 122 27.17 -30.39 4.29
CA GLY A 122 28.64 -30.40 4.30
C GLY A 122 29.32 -29.25 3.54
N LEU A 123 28.56 -28.33 2.96
CA LEU A 123 29.10 -27.03 2.52
C LEU A 123 29.66 -26.23 3.70
N SER A 124 30.71 -25.45 3.45
CA SER A 124 31.16 -24.46 4.43
C SER A 124 30.22 -23.26 4.48
N GLU A 125 30.19 -22.55 5.61
CA GLU A 125 29.38 -21.33 5.78
C GLU A 125 29.65 -20.30 4.67
N LEU A 126 30.91 -20.16 4.22
CA LEU A 126 31.30 -19.23 3.15
C LEU A 126 30.78 -19.65 1.77
N GLU A 127 30.70 -20.95 1.49
CA GLU A 127 30.14 -21.44 0.22
C GLU A 127 28.63 -21.29 0.20
N GLU A 128 27.96 -21.51 1.34
CA GLU A 128 26.53 -21.28 1.50
C GLU A 128 26.18 -19.79 1.36
N GLU A 129 26.93 -18.90 2.03
CA GLU A 129 26.78 -17.44 1.91
C GLU A 129 26.90 -16.99 0.44
N ALA A 130 27.91 -17.47 -0.28
CA ALA A 130 28.10 -17.12 -1.69
C ALA A 130 26.94 -17.58 -2.60
N LEU A 131 26.28 -18.69 -2.29
CA LEU A 131 25.08 -19.14 -3.02
C LEU A 131 23.89 -18.21 -2.77
N TRP A 132 23.70 -17.82 -1.51
CA TRP A 132 22.63 -16.91 -1.10
C TRP A 132 22.84 -15.50 -1.64
N ASP A 133 24.06 -14.97 -1.64
CA ASP A 133 24.39 -13.66 -2.23
C ASP A 133 23.95 -13.59 -3.70
N VAL A 134 24.32 -14.61 -4.50
CA VAL A 134 23.91 -14.70 -5.91
C VAL A 134 22.39 -14.81 -6.07
N TRP A 135 21.71 -15.46 -5.13
CA TRP A 135 20.25 -15.56 -5.14
C TRP A 135 19.57 -14.23 -4.78
N TYR A 136 20.05 -13.54 -3.75
CA TYR A 136 19.53 -12.25 -3.33
C TYR A 136 19.76 -11.18 -4.39
N ASP A 137 20.92 -11.14 -5.05
CA ASP A 137 21.17 -10.27 -6.19
C ASP A 137 20.13 -10.46 -7.31
N LYS A 138 19.71 -11.72 -7.58
CA LYS A 138 18.66 -12.01 -8.57
C LYS A 138 17.29 -11.53 -8.09
N LEU A 139 16.96 -11.74 -6.82
CA LEU A 139 15.71 -11.27 -6.23
C LEU A 139 15.63 -9.76 -6.27
N ASP A 140 16.70 -9.06 -5.94
CA ASP A 140 16.75 -7.59 -5.94
C ASP A 140 16.47 -7.04 -7.34
N VAL A 141 17.11 -7.64 -8.35
CA VAL A 141 16.97 -7.19 -9.73
C VAL A 141 15.62 -7.56 -10.34
N GLN A 142 15.03 -8.72 -10.02
CA GLN A 142 13.84 -9.24 -10.71
C GLN A 142 12.54 -9.15 -9.91
N TYR A 143 12.61 -9.20 -8.59
CA TYR A 143 11.45 -9.26 -7.69
C TYR A 143 11.22 -7.95 -6.95
N TRP A 144 12.29 -7.41 -6.38
CA TRP A 144 12.24 -6.19 -5.56
C TRP A 144 12.43 -4.91 -6.36
N ASN A 145 12.73 -5.03 -7.65
CA ASN A 145 12.93 -3.89 -8.53
C ASN A 145 11.75 -2.88 -8.42
N PRO A 146 12.02 -1.59 -8.13
CA PRO A 146 10.96 -0.59 -7.96
C PRO A 146 10.12 -0.41 -9.22
N SER A 147 10.68 -0.70 -10.41
CA SER A 147 9.95 -0.63 -11.66
C SER A 147 8.77 -1.61 -11.76
N THR A 148 8.75 -2.66 -10.93
CA THR A 148 7.59 -3.54 -10.76
C THR A 148 6.35 -2.76 -10.31
N MET A 149 6.55 -1.66 -9.57
CA MET A 149 5.50 -0.79 -9.03
C MET A 149 5.41 0.57 -9.74
N ASN A 150 5.94 0.70 -10.97
CA ASN A 150 5.75 1.89 -11.80
C ASN A 150 4.28 2.34 -11.81
N GLY A 151 4.03 3.64 -11.74
CA GLY A 151 2.66 4.17 -11.80
C GLY A 151 1.75 3.81 -10.61
N ALA A 152 2.30 3.35 -9.47
CA ALA A 152 1.56 3.11 -8.24
C ALA A 152 2.26 3.73 -7.02
N ILE A 153 1.47 4.15 -6.03
CA ILE A 153 1.97 4.70 -4.76
C ILE A 153 1.49 3.84 -3.59
N PRO A 154 2.32 3.61 -2.56
CA PRO A 154 1.86 2.94 -1.36
C PRO A 154 0.93 3.89 -0.61
N ILE A 155 -0.16 3.37 -0.06
CA ILE A 155 -1.14 4.17 0.69
C ILE A 155 -1.32 3.70 2.13
N CYS A 156 -0.88 2.49 2.45
CA CYS A 156 -1.06 1.86 3.76
C CYS A 156 -0.16 0.63 3.89
N HIS A 157 0.30 0.32 5.11
CA HIS A 157 0.94 -0.96 5.45
C HIS A 157 0.03 -1.80 6.35
N GLU A 158 0.09 -3.12 6.15
CA GLU A 158 -0.62 -4.11 6.98
C GLU A 158 0.26 -4.65 8.12
N GLY A 159 1.51 -4.20 8.19
CA GLY A 159 2.58 -4.82 8.99
C GLY A 159 3.38 -5.85 8.17
N CYS A 160 4.50 -6.34 8.72
CA CYS A 160 5.35 -7.36 8.09
C CYS A 160 5.77 -7.03 6.63
N ALA A 161 5.97 -5.74 6.32
CA ALA A 161 6.26 -5.24 4.97
C ALA A 161 5.20 -5.55 3.89
N LEU A 162 3.99 -5.96 4.27
CA LEU A 162 2.83 -6.07 3.38
C LEU A 162 2.18 -4.70 3.23
N ARG A 163 1.78 -4.34 2.01
CA ARG A 163 1.30 -2.98 1.71
C ARG A 163 0.12 -2.98 0.76
N ASN A 164 -0.73 -1.98 0.93
CA ASN A 164 -1.75 -1.63 -0.05
C ASN A 164 -1.28 -0.43 -0.86
N TRP A 165 -1.48 -0.51 -2.17
CA TRP A 165 -0.99 0.42 -3.17
C TRP A 165 -2.14 0.95 -4.02
N LEU A 166 -2.10 2.24 -4.34
CA LEU A 166 -3.01 2.89 -5.26
C LEU A 166 -2.34 3.03 -6.63
N VAL A 167 -2.96 2.49 -7.67
CA VAL A 167 -2.53 2.77 -9.04
C VAL A 167 -2.88 4.21 -9.38
N VAL A 168 -1.90 4.99 -9.85
CA VAL A 168 -2.06 6.40 -10.21
C VAL A 168 -1.88 6.66 -11.70
N THR A 169 -1.17 5.80 -12.41
CA THR A 169 -0.91 5.94 -13.86
C THR A 169 -1.20 4.63 -14.59
N GLY A 170 -1.92 4.71 -15.73
CA GLY A 170 -2.28 3.55 -16.55
C GLY A 170 -3.77 3.23 -16.55
N GLU A 171 -4.15 2.12 -17.20
CA GLU A 171 -5.56 1.73 -17.42
C GLU A 171 -6.33 1.50 -16.11
N LEU A 172 -5.64 1.06 -15.06
CA LEU A 172 -6.23 0.70 -13.77
C LEU A 172 -6.10 1.80 -12.71
N ALA A 173 -5.81 3.05 -13.12
CA ALA A 173 -5.70 4.18 -12.21
C ALA A 173 -6.96 4.33 -11.32
N GLY A 174 -6.73 4.49 -10.02
CA GLY A 174 -7.78 4.56 -8.99
C GLY A 174 -8.12 3.24 -8.32
N THR A 175 -7.56 2.11 -8.77
CA THR A 175 -7.73 0.79 -8.14
C THR A 175 -6.67 0.52 -7.08
N VAL A 176 -7.04 -0.28 -6.07
CA VAL A 176 -6.15 -0.67 -4.97
C VAL A 176 -5.63 -2.08 -5.18
N TRP A 177 -4.34 -2.25 -4.97
CA TRP A 177 -3.61 -3.51 -5.09
C TRP A 177 -2.89 -3.82 -3.80
N ARG A 178 -2.67 -5.10 -3.54
CA ARG A 178 -1.93 -5.60 -2.38
C ARG A 178 -0.58 -6.13 -2.84
N ASP A 179 0.48 -5.60 -2.24
CA ASP A 179 1.85 -6.08 -2.37
C ASP A 179 2.14 -7.07 -1.24
N MET A 180 2.31 -8.33 -1.64
CA MET A 180 2.59 -9.47 -0.77
C MET A 180 3.95 -10.09 -1.10
N ARG A 181 4.84 -9.33 -1.74
CA ARG A 181 6.18 -9.81 -2.08
C ARG A 181 7.00 -10.16 -0.85
N ALA A 182 6.75 -9.54 0.31
CA ALA A 182 7.37 -9.92 1.59
C ALA A 182 7.15 -11.40 1.96
N ASP A 183 6.02 -11.97 1.54
CA ASP A 183 5.69 -13.40 1.71
C ASP A 183 5.95 -14.22 0.44
N TYR A 184 6.69 -13.68 -0.54
CA TYR A 184 6.91 -14.25 -1.88
C TYR A 184 5.61 -14.56 -2.66
N GLN A 185 4.49 -13.91 -2.32
CA GLN A 185 3.18 -14.13 -2.97
C GLN A 185 2.86 -13.14 -4.10
N GLY A 186 3.79 -12.23 -4.41
CA GLY A 186 3.65 -11.28 -5.50
C GLY A 186 2.68 -10.15 -5.21
N ILE A 187 2.02 -9.64 -6.25
CA ILE A 187 1.16 -8.46 -6.22
C ILE A 187 -0.19 -8.84 -6.81
N ALA A 188 -1.29 -8.45 -6.16
CA ALA A 188 -2.64 -8.82 -6.61
C ALA A 188 -3.64 -7.65 -6.50
N PRO A 189 -4.62 -7.54 -7.41
CA PRO A 189 -5.66 -6.54 -7.29
C PRO A 189 -6.58 -6.89 -6.11
N LEU A 190 -6.95 -5.90 -5.31
CA LEU A 190 -8.08 -6.05 -4.40
C LEU A 190 -9.38 -6.05 -5.22
N ARG A 191 -10.33 -6.90 -4.81
CA ARG A 191 -11.60 -7.08 -5.50
C ARG A 191 -12.77 -6.87 -4.56
N ASN A 192 -13.79 -6.19 -5.05
CA ASN A 192 -15.09 -6.14 -4.40
C ASN A 192 -15.71 -7.54 -4.33
N ALA A 193 -16.73 -7.72 -3.48
CA ALA A 193 -17.41 -9.02 -3.32
C ALA A 193 -18.03 -9.56 -4.62
N ASN A 194 -18.35 -8.69 -5.58
CA ASN A 194 -18.86 -9.05 -6.91
C ASN A 194 -17.75 -9.34 -7.94
N GLY A 195 -16.47 -9.33 -7.53
CA GLY A 195 -15.30 -9.57 -8.37
C GLY A 195 -14.76 -8.36 -9.12
N SER A 196 -15.43 -7.19 -9.08
CA SER A 196 -14.94 -5.99 -9.75
C SER A 196 -13.67 -5.44 -9.07
N PRO A 197 -12.80 -4.73 -9.81
CA PRO A 197 -11.64 -4.06 -9.21
C PRO A 197 -12.08 -3.14 -8.08
N MET A 198 -11.41 -3.23 -6.93
CA MET A 198 -11.69 -2.38 -5.78
C MET A 198 -11.08 -1.00 -6.01
N THR A 199 -11.91 0.04 -6.02
CA THR A 199 -11.41 1.42 -6.08
C THR A 199 -10.93 1.88 -4.70
N PHE A 200 -10.15 2.97 -4.64
CA PHE A 200 -9.79 3.59 -3.36
C PHE A 200 -11.02 3.88 -2.48
N ALA A 201 -12.10 4.38 -3.08
CA ALA A 201 -13.33 4.69 -2.35
C ALA A 201 -14.04 3.43 -1.84
N ASP A 202 -14.01 2.32 -2.58
CA ASP A 202 -14.59 1.06 -2.12
C ASP A 202 -13.77 0.51 -0.95
N TRP A 203 -12.45 0.48 -1.10
CA TRP A 203 -11.51 0.01 -0.09
C TRP A 203 -11.66 0.77 1.23
N TYR A 204 -11.65 2.11 1.17
CA TYR A 204 -11.77 2.94 2.37
C TYR A 204 -13.15 2.81 3.03
N ARG A 205 -14.23 2.75 2.25
CA ARG A 205 -15.59 2.55 2.79
C ARG A 205 -15.77 1.18 3.41
N ASN A 206 -15.24 0.13 2.78
CA ASN A 206 -15.31 -1.22 3.30
C ASN A 206 -14.67 -1.32 4.69
N TRP A 207 -13.55 -0.62 4.91
CA TRP A 207 -12.95 -0.51 6.24
C TRP A 207 -13.84 0.21 7.24
N LEU A 208 -14.42 1.36 6.88
CA LEU A 208 -15.34 2.07 7.77
C LEU A 208 -16.54 1.19 8.15
N ASP A 209 -17.14 0.52 7.18
CA ASP A 209 -18.30 -0.36 7.39
C ASP A 209 -17.95 -1.56 8.26
N THR A 210 -16.83 -2.22 7.99
CA THR A 210 -16.37 -3.36 8.78
C THR A 210 -16.02 -2.95 10.21
N SER A 211 -15.34 -1.81 10.38
CA SER A 211 -14.95 -1.27 11.68
C SER A 211 -16.17 -0.87 12.52
N LEU A 212 -17.18 -0.23 11.92
CA LEU A 212 -18.41 0.13 12.61
C LEU A 212 -19.19 -1.12 13.03
N ASN A 213 -19.27 -2.12 12.17
CA ASN A 213 -19.93 -3.38 12.50
C ASN A 213 -19.20 -4.11 13.64
N ALA A 214 -17.87 -4.14 13.63
CA ALA A 214 -17.08 -4.75 14.69
C ALA A 214 -17.35 -4.10 16.06
N VAL A 215 -17.35 -2.77 16.15
CA VAL A 215 -17.62 -2.04 17.41
C VAL A 215 -19.03 -2.32 17.90
N ARG A 216 -20.02 -2.31 17.01
CA ARG A 216 -21.42 -2.61 17.37
C ARG A 216 -21.62 -4.05 17.86
N THR A 217 -20.75 -4.99 17.51
CA THR A 217 -20.81 -6.37 18.03
C THR A 217 -20.10 -6.55 19.37
N LEU A 218 -19.27 -5.57 19.79
CA LEU A 218 -18.55 -5.58 21.06
C LEU A 218 -19.29 -4.86 22.19
N THR A 219 -20.25 -3.99 21.86
CA THR A 219 -21.14 -3.27 22.79
C THR A 219 -22.43 -4.02 23.06
#